data_AF-A0A417YQJ8-F1
#
_entry.id   AF-A0A417YQJ8-F1
#
_cell.length_a   1.000
_cell.length_b   1.000
_cell.length_c   1.000
_cell.angle_alpha   90.00
_cell.angle_beta   90.00
_cell.angle_gamma   90.00
#
_symmetry.space_group_name_H-M   'P 1'
#
loop_
_entity.id
_entity.type
_entity.pdbx_description
1 polymer ?
#
loop_
_entity_poly.entity_id
_entity_poly.type
_entity_poly.pdbx_seq_one_letter_code
_entity_poly.pdbx_strand_id
1 'polypeptide(L)'
;MYEMKGLIQQHKDKLTTVREWDAYASQHNLPSSSNLIYIFGSWNDTKKAFGLSGQKSSYSLDELKEIATTHKKHMVNKRTWDKYSKENGLPASATFIKAFGKWTDVKNYIGIGNEKRKRDLYSEEQIKKILKEHAAQYINRQQWDIYAKENQLPTYKTIKKHFSYDEILKIVGKRKKIKFTQKDLLQIALKHEEIFLSSSMSSWDKYASENKLPTSSTFFNCFGSWRKAKQYVRLNM
;
A
#
# COMPACT_ATOMS: atom_id res chain seq x y z
N MET A 1 6.15 -24.59 -45.32
CA MET A 1 6.93 -23.68 -44.45
C MET A 1 7.30 -22.36 -45.17
N TYR A 2 7.76 -22.39 -46.43
CA TYR A 2 8.14 -21.18 -47.19
C TYR A 2 6.97 -20.23 -47.53
N GLU A 3 5.80 -20.73 -47.94
CA GLU A 3 4.62 -19.89 -48.24
C GLU A 3 4.10 -19.13 -47.02
N MET A 4 4.02 -19.80 -45.86
CA MET A 4 3.55 -19.18 -44.62
C MET A 4 4.52 -18.09 -44.13
N LYS A 5 5.83 -18.28 -44.32
CA LYS A 5 6.82 -17.27 -43.95
C LYS A 5 6.67 -16.01 -44.82
N GLY A 6 6.46 -16.17 -46.13
CA GLY A 6 6.21 -15.05 -47.04
C GLY A 6 4.96 -14.25 -46.68
N LEU A 7 3.87 -14.95 -46.34
CA LEU A 7 2.59 -14.36 -45.94
C LEU A 7 2.72 -13.54 -44.64
N ILE A 8 3.38 -14.08 -43.62
CA ILE A 8 3.53 -13.40 -42.33
C ILE A 8 4.57 -12.27 -42.38
N GLN A 9 5.57 -12.38 -43.25
CA GLN A 9 6.59 -11.34 -43.43
C GLN A 9 5.98 -9.98 -43.79
N GLN A 10 4.88 -9.97 -44.55
CA GLN A 10 4.14 -8.75 -44.92
C GLN A 10 3.43 -8.08 -43.73
N HIS A 11 3.15 -8.86 -42.67
CA HIS A 11 2.44 -8.41 -41.47
C HIS A 11 3.35 -8.41 -40.23
N LYS A 12 4.67 -8.47 -40.42
CA LYS A 12 5.64 -8.58 -39.31
C LYS A 12 5.48 -7.49 -38.26
N ASP A 13 5.06 -6.28 -38.65
CA ASP A 13 4.89 -5.14 -37.74
C ASP A 13 3.75 -5.34 -36.73
N LYS A 14 2.89 -6.34 -36.95
CA LYS A 14 1.79 -6.73 -36.07
C LYS A 14 2.13 -7.92 -35.16
N LEU A 15 3.32 -8.50 -35.26
CA LEU A 15 3.82 -9.56 -34.36
C LEU A 15 4.27 -9.00 -33.01
N THR A 16 3.37 -8.31 -32.30
CA THR A 16 3.63 -7.66 -31.00
C THR A 16 3.43 -8.64 -29.84
N THR A 17 2.20 -8.86 -29.40
CA THR A 17 1.84 -9.84 -28.36
C THR A 17 0.98 -10.94 -28.96
N VAL A 18 0.96 -12.13 -28.34
CA VAL A 18 0.12 -13.26 -28.75
C VAL A 18 -1.34 -12.82 -28.95
N ARG A 19 -1.87 -12.07 -27.98
CA ARG A 19 -3.26 -11.58 -28.00
C ARG A 19 -3.53 -10.56 -29.10
N GLU A 20 -2.63 -9.60 -29.31
CA GLU A 20 -2.79 -8.59 -30.37
C GLU A 20 -2.63 -9.23 -31.75
N TRP A 21 -1.70 -10.18 -31.89
CA TRP A 21 -1.56 -10.95 -33.12
C TRP A 21 -2.81 -11.77 -33.41
N ASP A 22 -3.36 -12.52 -32.45
CA ASP A 22 -4.54 -13.36 -32.69
C ASP A 22 -5.77 -12.53 -33.08
N ALA A 23 -5.95 -11.37 -32.45
CA ALA A 23 -7.00 -10.44 -32.84
C ALA A 23 -6.81 -9.96 -34.29
N TYR A 24 -5.58 -9.59 -34.67
CA TYR A 24 -5.26 -9.17 -36.03
C TYR A 24 -5.41 -10.32 -37.05
N ALA A 25 -4.86 -11.49 -36.74
CA ALA A 25 -4.84 -12.67 -37.59
C ALA A 25 -6.26 -13.15 -37.93
N SER A 26 -7.18 -13.10 -36.96
CA SER A 26 -8.60 -13.43 -37.19
C SER A 26 -9.29 -12.51 -38.21
N GLN A 27 -8.90 -11.23 -38.28
CA GLN A 27 -9.47 -10.26 -39.20
C GLN A 27 -8.88 -10.35 -40.62
N HIS A 28 -7.65 -10.86 -40.72
CA HIS A 28 -6.88 -10.94 -41.96
C HIS A 28 -6.70 -12.37 -42.48
N ASN A 29 -7.43 -13.34 -41.92
CA ASN A 29 -7.37 -14.76 -42.26
C ASN A 29 -5.93 -15.33 -42.22
N LEU A 30 -5.14 -14.89 -41.24
CA LEU A 30 -3.75 -15.31 -41.03
C LEU A 30 -3.68 -16.46 -40.01
N PRO A 31 -2.59 -17.25 -39.99
CA PRO A 31 -2.41 -18.29 -38.99
C PRO A 31 -2.38 -17.74 -37.56
N SER A 32 -3.08 -18.41 -36.64
CA SER A 32 -3.10 -18.06 -35.23
C SER A 32 -1.72 -18.22 -34.58
N SER A 33 -1.52 -17.53 -33.47
CA SER A 33 -0.31 -17.61 -32.65
C SER A 33 0.03 -19.06 -32.26
N SER A 34 -0.97 -19.89 -31.95
CA SER A 34 -0.79 -21.31 -31.66
C SER A 34 -0.15 -22.08 -32.82
N ASN A 35 -0.56 -21.78 -34.06
CA ASN A 35 0.02 -22.41 -35.25
C ASN A 35 1.47 -21.94 -35.47
N LEU A 36 1.74 -20.65 -35.23
CA LEU A 36 3.11 -20.10 -35.28
C LEU A 36 4.03 -20.67 -34.20
N ILE A 37 3.51 -20.85 -32.98
CA ILE A 37 4.24 -21.48 -31.88
C ILE A 37 4.50 -22.95 -32.21
N TYR A 38 3.55 -23.66 -32.79
CA TYR A 38 3.75 -25.05 -33.22
C TYR A 38 4.87 -25.19 -34.26
N ILE A 39 4.93 -24.28 -35.23
CA ILE A 39 5.91 -24.33 -36.32
C ILE A 39 7.30 -23.84 -35.88
N PHE A 40 7.36 -22.75 -35.11
CA PHE A 40 8.62 -22.08 -34.75
C PHE A 40 9.08 -22.41 -33.32
N GLY A 41 8.31 -23.20 -32.56
CA GLY A 41 8.62 -23.63 -31.19
C GLY A 41 8.09 -22.71 -30.10
N SER A 42 8.39 -21.42 -30.16
CA SER A 42 7.93 -20.43 -29.19
C SER A 42 7.59 -19.09 -29.83
N TRP A 43 6.79 -18.25 -29.16
CA TRP A 43 6.44 -16.91 -29.67
C TRP A 43 7.67 -16.01 -29.85
N ASN A 44 8.69 -16.18 -29.01
CA ASN A 44 9.95 -15.46 -29.16
C ASN A 44 10.76 -15.99 -30.36
N ASP A 45 10.70 -17.29 -30.64
CA ASP A 45 11.38 -17.87 -31.80
C ASP A 45 10.65 -17.54 -33.10
N THR A 46 9.31 -17.44 -33.09
CA THR A 46 8.52 -16.83 -34.16
C THR A 46 9.05 -15.43 -34.45
N LYS A 47 9.12 -14.54 -33.45
CA LYS A 47 9.64 -13.19 -33.63
C LYS A 47 11.05 -13.16 -34.21
N LYS A 48 11.97 -13.98 -33.68
CA LYS A 48 13.34 -14.09 -34.21
C LYS A 48 13.37 -14.55 -35.67
N ALA A 49 12.53 -15.52 -36.03
CA ALA A 49 12.45 -16.04 -37.40
C ALA A 49 12.02 -14.98 -38.43
N PHE A 50 11.35 -13.92 -37.98
CA PHE A 50 10.93 -12.74 -38.76
C PHE A 50 11.82 -11.50 -38.52
N GLY A 51 12.98 -11.66 -37.87
CA GLY A 51 13.93 -10.57 -37.62
C GLY A 51 13.51 -9.58 -36.54
N LEU A 52 12.52 -9.93 -35.72
CA LEU A 52 12.06 -9.11 -34.59
C LEU A 52 12.81 -9.51 -33.31
N SER A 53 13.12 -8.52 -32.48
CA SER A 53 13.71 -8.76 -31.16
C SER A 53 12.70 -9.47 -30.25
N GLY A 54 12.87 -10.79 -30.09
CA GLY A 54 12.19 -11.56 -29.04
C GLY A 54 12.69 -11.15 -27.65
N GLN A 55 11.90 -11.41 -26.61
CA GLN A 55 12.42 -11.24 -25.25
C GLN A 55 13.49 -12.31 -24.98
N LYS A 56 14.69 -11.87 -24.59
CA LYS A 56 15.79 -12.78 -24.24
C LYS A 56 15.40 -13.59 -23.00
N SER A 57 15.53 -14.93 -23.07
CA SER A 57 15.07 -15.85 -22.03
C SER A 57 15.93 -15.82 -20.76
N SER A 58 17.16 -15.34 -20.85
CA SER A 58 18.02 -15.11 -19.68
C SER A 58 18.97 -13.95 -19.95
N TYR A 59 19.22 -13.15 -18.91
CA TYR A 59 20.26 -12.14 -18.88
C TYR A 59 21.30 -12.57 -17.85
N SER A 60 22.58 -12.47 -18.20
CA SER A 60 23.64 -12.66 -17.22
C SER A 60 23.71 -11.44 -16.29
N LEU A 61 24.32 -11.60 -15.12
CA LEU A 61 24.50 -10.50 -14.19
C LEU A 61 25.33 -9.36 -14.80
N ASP A 62 26.33 -9.70 -15.63
CA ASP A 62 27.19 -8.71 -16.29
C ASP A 62 26.47 -7.99 -17.44
N GLU A 63 25.62 -8.68 -18.20
CA GLU A 63 24.74 -8.02 -19.18
C GLU A 63 23.80 -7.02 -18.49
N LEU A 64 23.24 -7.38 -17.33
CA LEU A 64 22.39 -6.46 -16.58
C LEU A 64 23.19 -5.26 -16.06
N LYS A 65 24.42 -5.46 -15.58
CA LYS A 65 25.29 -4.36 -15.18
C LYS A 65 25.54 -3.39 -16.33
N GLU A 66 25.87 -3.91 -17.52
CA GLU A 66 26.11 -3.11 -18.72
C GLU A 66 24.86 -2.30 -19.11
N ILE A 67 23.70 -2.96 -19.20
CA ILE A 67 22.42 -2.31 -19.49
C ILE A 67 22.11 -1.21 -18.46
N ALA A 68 22.35 -1.49 -17.17
CA ALA A 68 22.12 -0.51 -16.11
C ALA A 68 23.03 0.71 -16.25
N THR A 69 24.31 0.52 -16.61
CA THR A 69 25.27 1.61 -16.83
C THR A 69 24.93 2.44 -18.06
N THR A 70 24.56 1.80 -19.18
CA THR A 70 24.23 2.47 -20.44
C THR A 70 22.96 3.32 -20.31
N HIS A 71 21.94 2.80 -19.63
CA HIS A 71 20.64 3.47 -19.49
C HIS A 71 20.44 4.15 -18.14
N LYS A 72 21.53 4.56 -17.48
CA LYS A 72 21.55 5.18 -16.14
C LYS A 72 20.50 6.31 -15.99
N LYS A 73 20.29 7.14 -17.01
CA LYS A 73 19.34 8.26 -16.98
C LYS A 73 17.88 7.85 -16.72
N HIS A 74 17.48 6.63 -17.10
CA HIS A 74 16.10 6.14 -16.97
C HIS A 74 15.89 5.24 -15.74
N MET A 75 16.97 4.88 -15.03
CA MET A 75 17.00 4.03 -13.83
C MET A 75 16.56 4.78 -12.54
N VAL A 76 15.66 5.76 -12.64
CA VAL A 76 15.24 6.61 -11.51
C VAL A 76 14.32 5.87 -10.55
N ASN A 77 13.25 5.25 -11.06
CA ASN A 77 12.37 4.39 -10.26
C ASN A 77 11.88 3.19 -11.09
N LYS A 78 11.35 2.16 -10.43
CA LYS A 78 10.92 0.91 -11.10
C LYS A 78 9.89 1.19 -12.20
N ARG A 79 8.90 2.05 -11.92
CA ARG A 79 7.82 2.37 -12.86
C ARG A 79 8.34 3.08 -14.12
N THR A 80 9.22 4.07 -13.97
CA THR A 80 9.82 4.77 -15.11
C THR A 80 10.72 3.85 -15.92
N TRP A 81 11.49 2.98 -15.25
CA TRP A 81 12.30 1.98 -15.92
C TRP A 81 11.44 1.00 -16.70
N ASP A 82 10.41 0.41 -16.10
CA ASP A 82 9.57 -0.61 -16.75
C ASP A 82 8.86 -0.07 -17.99
N LYS A 83 8.46 1.21 -17.97
CA LYS A 83 7.89 1.87 -19.15
C LYS A 83 8.94 1.98 -20.26
N TYR A 84 10.10 2.53 -19.93
CA TYR A 84 11.21 2.70 -20.87
C TYR A 84 11.70 1.35 -21.43
N SER A 85 11.81 0.33 -20.58
CA SER A 85 12.33 -0.97 -20.95
C SER A 85 11.38 -1.70 -21.91
N LYS A 86 10.06 -1.52 -21.73
CA LYS A 86 9.05 -2.06 -22.65
C LYS A 86 9.17 -1.46 -24.05
N GLU A 87 9.39 -0.15 -24.15
CA GLU A 87 9.52 0.57 -25.43
C GLU A 87 10.83 0.22 -26.15
N ASN A 88 11.90 -0.10 -25.41
CA ASN A 88 13.24 -0.36 -25.95
C ASN A 88 13.64 -1.84 -25.97
N GLY A 89 12.73 -2.77 -25.64
CA GLY A 89 13.03 -4.21 -25.62
C GLY A 89 14.06 -4.64 -24.55
N LEU A 90 14.16 -3.89 -23.45
CA LEU A 90 15.10 -4.11 -22.35
C LEU A 90 14.49 -4.93 -21.20
N PRO A 91 15.31 -5.54 -20.33
CA PRO A 91 14.81 -6.30 -19.18
C PRO A 91 14.00 -5.44 -18.22
N ALA A 92 12.87 -5.98 -17.76
CA ALA A 92 12.05 -5.34 -16.74
C ALA A 92 12.79 -5.21 -15.41
N SER A 93 12.34 -4.30 -14.54
CA SER A 93 12.90 -4.08 -13.22
C SER A 93 12.89 -5.35 -12.36
N ALA A 94 11.91 -6.24 -12.58
CA ALA A 94 11.83 -7.55 -11.94
C ALA A 94 13.07 -8.43 -12.24
N THR A 95 13.59 -8.37 -13.47
CA THR A 95 14.80 -9.12 -13.88
C THR A 95 16.02 -8.62 -13.14
N PHE A 96 16.17 -7.30 -13.02
CA PHE A 96 17.23 -6.68 -12.21
C PHE A 96 17.12 -7.04 -10.73
N ILE A 97 15.91 -7.01 -10.16
CA ILE A 97 15.67 -7.38 -8.76
C ILE A 97 16.02 -8.85 -8.52
N LYS A 98 15.69 -9.75 -9.46
CA LYS A 98 16.04 -11.16 -9.36
C LYS A 98 17.56 -11.38 -9.33
N ALA A 99 18.32 -10.61 -10.11
CA ALA A 99 19.78 -10.74 -10.20
C ALA A 99 20.54 -10.02 -9.07
N PHE A 100 20.14 -8.80 -8.72
CA PHE A 100 20.81 -7.95 -7.72
C PHE A 100 20.20 -8.09 -6.30
N GLY A 101 19.07 -8.78 -6.16
CA GLY A 101 18.31 -8.90 -4.91
C GLY A 101 17.38 -7.71 -4.66
N LYS A 102 17.89 -6.47 -4.68
CA LYS A 102 17.06 -5.26 -4.50
C LYS A 102 17.34 -4.22 -5.58
N TRP A 103 16.30 -3.46 -5.93
CA TRP A 103 16.41 -2.33 -6.85
C TRP A 103 17.35 -1.22 -6.32
N THR A 104 17.46 -1.09 -5.00
CA THR A 104 18.43 -0.19 -4.37
C THR A 104 19.87 -0.58 -4.71
N ASP A 105 20.14 -1.86 -4.87
CA ASP A 105 21.49 -2.37 -5.08
C ASP A 105 21.92 -2.15 -6.55
N VAL A 106 20.97 -2.27 -7.49
CA VAL A 106 21.13 -1.83 -8.88
C VAL A 106 21.48 -0.35 -8.95
N LYS A 107 20.73 0.49 -8.23
CA LYS A 107 20.95 1.94 -8.17
C LYS A 107 22.31 2.30 -7.56
N ASN A 108 22.68 1.62 -6.48
CA ASN A 108 23.98 1.80 -5.85
C ASN A 108 25.11 1.43 -6.81
N TYR A 109 24.96 0.32 -7.55
CA TYR A 109 25.94 -0.12 -8.56
C TYR A 109 26.18 0.94 -9.64
N ILE A 110 25.12 1.56 -10.16
CA ILE A 110 25.24 2.62 -11.18
C ILE A 110 25.52 4.01 -10.59
N GLY A 111 25.78 4.12 -9.29
CA GLY A 111 26.08 5.37 -8.61
C GLY A 111 24.91 6.37 -8.59
N ILE A 112 23.67 5.89 -8.76
CA ILE A 112 22.47 6.67 -8.44
C ILE A 112 22.20 6.42 -6.96
N GLY A 113 22.95 7.08 -6.09
CA GLY A 113 22.73 6.99 -4.65
C GLY A 113 21.26 7.29 -4.34
N ASN A 114 20.64 6.48 -3.47
CA ASN A 114 19.31 6.82 -2.98
C ASN A 114 19.41 8.18 -2.30
N GLU A 115 18.63 9.16 -2.74
CA GLU A 115 18.43 10.39 -1.98
C GLU A 115 18.16 9.97 -0.54
N LYS A 116 19.06 10.37 0.37
CA LYS A 116 18.96 10.02 1.78
C LYS A 116 17.54 10.39 2.20
N ARG A 117 16.78 9.41 2.72
CA ARG A 117 15.44 9.66 3.27
C ARG A 117 15.54 10.94 4.09
N LYS A 118 14.68 11.93 3.83
CA LYS A 118 14.64 13.18 4.60
C LYS A 118 14.70 12.79 6.08
N ARG A 119 15.79 13.14 6.77
CA ARG A 119 15.92 12.87 8.20
C ARG A 119 14.72 13.53 8.87
N ASP A 120 14.12 12.84 9.85
CA ASP A 120 13.05 13.46 10.61
C ASP A 120 13.59 14.75 11.23
N LEU A 121 12.81 15.83 11.07
CA LEU A 121 13.21 17.18 11.49
C LEU A 121 13.41 17.30 13.01
N TYR A 122 12.80 16.38 13.75
CA TYR A 122 12.85 16.32 15.19
C TYR A 122 13.31 14.93 15.63
N SER A 123 14.29 14.89 16.52
CA SER A 123 14.62 13.69 17.27
C SER A 123 13.57 13.39 18.33
N GLU A 124 13.51 12.14 18.77
CA GLU A 124 12.63 11.70 19.85
C GLU A 124 12.84 12.52 21.14
N GLU A 125 14.09 12.81 21.50
CA GLU A 125 14.44 13.59 22.69
C GLU A 125 13.96 15.04 22.59
N GLN A 126 14.10 15.67 21.42
CA GLN A 126 13.60 17.02 21.19
C GLN A 126 12.07 17.07 21.35
N ILE A 127 11.35 16.10 20.79
CA ILE A 127 9.89 16.01 20.92
C ILE A 127 9.50 15.83 22.40
N LYS A 128 10.21 14.96 23.12
CA LYS A 128 9.95 14.72 24.55
C LYS A 128 10.19 15.97 25.40
N LYS A 129 11.24 16.74 25.11
CA LYS A 129 11.53 18.02 25.77
C LYS A 129 10.40 19.03 25.52
N ILE A 130 10.01 19.21 24.25
CA ILE A 130 8.90 20.10 23.86
C ILE A 130 7.58 19.69 24.55
N LEU A 131 7.26 18.40 24.59
CA LEU A 131 6.06 17.90 25.25
C LEU A 131 6.05 18.17 26.76
N LYS A 132 7.21 18.14 27.42
CA LYS A 132 7.33 18.47 28.84
C LYS A 132 7.19 19.97 29.09
N GLU A 133 7.88 20.79 28.31
CA GLU A 133 7.86 22.26 28.43
C GLU A 133 6.46 22.82 28.19
N HIS A 134 5.74 22.28 27.20
CA HIS A 134 4.41 22.74 26.81
C HIS A 134 3.27 21.84 27.32
N ALA A 135 3.53 21.02 28.35
CA ALA A 135 2.56 20.06 28.88
C ALA A 135 1.25 20.74 29.34
N ALA A 136 1.35 21.94 29.93
CA ALA A 136 0.20 22.72 30.37
C ALA A 136 -0.76 23.05 29.21
N GLN A 137 -0.21 23.36 28.03
CA GLN A 137 -0.94 23.79 26.85
C GLN A 137 -1.52 22.64 26.03
N TYR A 138 -1.21 21.38 26.36
CA TYR A 138 -1.72 20.21 25.65
C TYR A 138 -3.14 19.86 26.10
N ILE A 139 -4.19 20.34 25.43
CA ILE A 139 -5.59 20.06 25.84
C ILE A 139 -6.14 18.86 25.06
N ASN A 140 -6.07 18.93 23.74
CA ASN A 140 -6.49 17.87 22.84
C ASN A 140 -5.69 17.97 21.53
N ARG A 141 -5.79 16.97 20.67
CA ARG A 141 -5.03 16.91 19.41
C ARG A 141 -5.22 18.15 18.53
N GLN A 142 -6.46 18.61 18.34
CA GLN A 142 -6.78 19.71 17.43
C GLN A 142 -6.23 21.03 17.98
N GLN A 143 -6.42 21.28 19.27
CA GLN A 143 -5.89 22.46 19.93
C GLN A 143 -4.35 22.45 19.96
N TRP A 144 -3.71 21.29 20.16
CA TRP A 144 -2.26 21.19 20.07
C TRP A 144 -1.75 21.57 18.68
N ASP A 145 -2.39 21.12 17.60
CA ASP A 145 -1.96 21.46 16.24
C ASP A 145 -2.07 22.97 15.95
N ILE A 146 -3.06 23.66 16.53
CA ILE A 146 -3.20 25.12 16.45
C ILE A 146 -2.06 25.80 17.23
N TYR A 147 -1.90 25.43 18.50
CA TYR A 147 -0.84 25.97 19.36
C TYR A 147 0.55 25.75 18.79
N ALA A 148 0.80 24.54 18.26
CA ALA A 148 2.08 24.18 17.67
C ALA A 148 2.38 25.00 16.42
N LYS A 149 1.36 25.33 15.62
CA LYS A 149 1.54 26.20 14.44
C LYS A 149 1.93 27.62 14.83
N GLU A 150 1.29 28.18 15.86
CA GLU A 150 1.57 29.53 16.37
C GLU A 150 2.97 29.62 16.99
N ASN A 151 3.42 28.56 17.67
CA ASN A 151 4.70 28.51 18.37
C ASN A 151 5.81 27.79 17.57
N GLN A 152 5.57 27.48 16.29
CA GLN A 152 6.53 26.78 15.41
C GLN A 152 7.04 25.43 15.97
N LEU A 153 6.18 24.70 16.68
CA LEU A 153 6.44 23.40 17.30
C LEU A 153 6.05 22.21 16.38
N PRO A 154 6.51 20.98 16.67
CA PRO A 154 6.07 19.80 15.96
C PRO A 154 4.55 19.56 16.11
N THR A 155 3.89 19.41 14.96
CA THR A 155 2.48 18.98 14.91
C THR A 155 2.30 17.61 15.53
N TYR A 156 1.07 17.29 15.94
CA TYR A 156 0.71 15.99 16.50
C TYR A 156 1.08 14.84 15.56
N LYS A 157 1.01 15.04 14.23
CA LYS A 157 1.43 14.04 13.25
C LYS A 157 2.90 13.69 13.38
N THR A 158 3.75 14.69 13.64
CA THR A 158 5.19 14.51 13.86
C THR A 158 5.43 13.79 15.18
N ILE A 159 4.74 14.20 16.24
CA ILE A 159 4.84 13.57 17.57
C ILE A 159 4.43 12.09 17.52
N LYS A 160 3.33 11.77 16.82
CA LYS A 160 2.79 10.40 16.68
C LYS A 160 3.74 9.45 15.93
N LYS A 161 4.72 9.95 15.18
CA LYS A 161 5.76 9.09 14.58
C LYS A 161 6.68 8.47 15.64
N HIS A 162 6.86 9.15 16.77
CA HIS A 162 7.81 8.77 17.81
C HIS A 162 7.09 8.25 19.08
N PHE A 163 5.90 8.76 19.40
CA PHE A 163 5.18 8.39 20.62
C PHE A 163 3.74 7.97 20.34
N SER A 164 3.29 6.93 21.04
CA SER A 164 1.88 6.56 21.12
C SER A 164 1.07 7.58 21.93
N TYR A 165 -0.25 7.55 21.79
CA TYR A 165 -1.12 8.48 22.52
C TYR A 165 -0.98 8.34 24.05
N ASP A 166 -0.86 7.11 24.54
CA ASP A 166 -0.74 6.84 25.97
C ASP A 166 0.62 7.32 26.51
N GLU A 167 1.69 7.22 25.73
CA GLU A 167 3.01 7.77 26.07
C GLU A 167 3.01 9.30 26.10
N ILE A 168 2.36 9.95 25.12
CA ILE A 168 2.21 11.41 25.10
C ILE A 168 1.48 11.87 26.37
N LEU A 169 0.38 11.21 26.73
CA LEU A 169 -0.37 11.51 27.94
C LEU A 169 0.49 11.33 29.21
N LYS A 170 1.30 10.26 29.28
CA LYS A 170 2.24 10.01 30.38
C LYS A 170 3.30 11.12 30.49
N ILE A 171 3.87 11.57 29.37
CA ILE A 171 4.87 12.64 29.32
C ILE A 171 4.27 13.98 29.77
N VAL A 172 3.06 14.27 29.31
CA VAL A 172 2.31 15.51 29.62
C VAL A 172 1.69 15.46 31.04
N GLY A 173 1.75 14.32 31.72
CA GLY A 173 1.18 14.14 33.05
C GLY A 173 -0.36 14.11 33.07
N LYS A 174 -1.01 13.85 31.93
CA LYS A 174 -2.47 13.78 31.82
C LYS A 174 -2.93 12.34 31.81
N ARG A 175 -4.10 12.08 32.40
CA ARG A 175 -4.76 10.77 32.35
C ARG A 175 -5.74 10.72 31.20
N LYS A 176 -5.89 9.54 30.60
CA LYS A 176 -6.91 9.28 29.58
C LYS A 176 -8.28 9.54 30.19
N LYS A 177 -9.05 10.46 29.61
CA LYS A 177 -10.45 10.68 30.02
C LYS A 177 -11.29 9.48 29.55
N ILE A 178 -11.61 8.60 30.48
CA ILE A 178 -12.54 7.49 30.26
C ILE A 178 -13.95 8.08 30.39
N LYS A 179 -14.73 8.12 29.30
CA LYS A 179 -16.09 8.67 29.31
C LYS A 179 -17.08 7.77 30.05
N PHE A 180 -16.91 6.46 29.93
CA PHE A 180 -17.76 5.47 30.58
C PHE A 180 -16.88 4.32 31.08
N THR A 181 -17.04 3.97 32.35
CA THR A 181 -16.46 2.75 32.90
C THR A 181 -17.32 1.54 32.54
N GLN A 182 -16.78 0.34 32.71
CA GLN A 182 -17.53 -0.90 32.51
C GLN A 182 -18.78 -0.98 33.42
N LYS A 183 -18.69 -0.43 34.65
CA LYS A 183 -19.81 -0.35 35.59
C LYS A 183 -20.88 0.63 35.11
N ASP A 184 -20.49 1.80 34.58
CA ASP A 184 -21.43 2.80 34.06
C ASP A 184 -22.22 2.22 32.88
N LEU A 185 -21.53 1.54 31.95
CA LEU A 185 -22.18 0.89 30.82
C LEU A 185 -23.11 -0.23 31.28
N LEU A 186 -22.71 -1.04 32.27
CA LEU A 186 -23.57 -2.07 32.83
C LEU A 186 -24.85 -1.48 33.43
N GLN A 187 -24.75 -0.42 34.23
CA GLN A 187 -25.93 0.25 34.81
C GLN A 187 -26.87 0.81 33.74
N ILE A 188 -26.32 1.39 32.67
CA ILE A 188 -27.13 1.87 31.55
C ILE A 188 -27.83 0.71 30.84
N ALA A 189 -27.13 -0.40 30.62
CA ALA A 189 -27.71 -1.56 29.95
C ALA A 189 -28.79 -2.25 30.80
N LEU A 190 -28.62 -2.33 32.13
CA LEU A 190 -29.64 -2.85 33.05
C LEU A 190 -30.89 -1.95 33.11
N LYS A 191 -30.70 -0.61 33.14
CA LYS A 191 -31.83 0.34 33.11
C LYS A 191 -32.68 0.25 31.85
N HIS A 192 -32.11 -0.22 30.75
CA HIS A 192 -32.77 -0.34 29.45
C HIS A 192 -32.76 -1.79 28.94
N GLU A 193 -32.83 -2.77 29.85
CA GLU A 193 -32.55 -4.18 29.56
C GLU A 193 -33.44 -4.79 28.48
N GLU A 194 -34.74 -4.47 28.48
CA GLU A 194 -35.71 -5.04 27.54
C GLU A 194 -35.33 -4.71 26.09
N ILE A 195 -34.96 -3.45 25.86
CA ILE A 195 -34.55 -2.93 24.55
C ILE A 195 -33.10 -3.37 24.28
N PHE A 196 -32.21 -3.28 25.26
CA PHE A 196 -30.80 -3.63 25.08
C PHE A 196 -30.61 -5.10 24.68
N LEU A 197 -31.32 -6.04 25.33
CA LEU A 197 -31.20 -7.47 25.08
C LEU A 197 -31.92 -7.92 23.80
N SER A 198 -33.04 -7.28 23.43
CA SER A 198 -33.81 -7.60 22.23
C SER A 198 -33.27 -6.94 20.95
N SER A 199 -32.67 -5.75 21.04
CA SER A 199 -32.24 -4.97 19.86
C SER A 199 -30.95 -5.47 19.20
N SER A 200 -30.88 -5.28 17.87
CA SER A 200 -29.61 -5.29 17.13
C SER A 200 -28.77 -4.04 17.45
N MET A 201 -27.49 -4.03 17.07
CA MET A 201 -26.62 -2.85 17.28
C MET A 201 -27.22 -1.57 16.68
N SER A 202 -27.76 -1.65 15.46
CA SER A 202 -28.37 -0.51 14.78
C SER A 202 -29.66 -0.04 15.45
N SER A 203 -30.47 -0.98 15.95
CA SER A 203 -31.70 -0.64 16.69
C SER A 203 -31.37 0.01 18.04
N TRP A 204 -30.33 -0.47 18.73
CA TRP A 204 -29.81 0.18 19.93
C TRP A 204 -29.26 1.57 19.64
N ASP A 205 -28.48 1.75 18.57
CA ASP A 205 -27.89 3.06 18.24
C ASP A 205 -28.96 4.12 17.95
N LYS A 206 -30.07 3.72 17.32
CA LYS A 206 -31.22 4.60 17.13
C LYS A 206 -31.84 5.02 18.48
N TYR A 207 -32.14 4.05 19.33
CA TYR A 207 -32.68 4.30 20.67
C TYR A 207 -31.73 5.13 21.54
N ALA A 208 -30.43 4.84 21.48
CA ALA A 208 -29.40 5.54 22.22
C ALA A 208 -29.26 7.00 21.76
N SER A 209 -29.41 7.28 20.47
CA SER A 209 -29.41 8.65 19.95
C SER A 209 -30.58 9.47 20.51
N GLU A 210 -31.78 8.89 20.56
CA GLU A 210 -32.99 9.54 21.08
C GLU A 210 -32.89 9.80 22.59
N ASN A 211 -32.24 8.89 23.33
CA ASN A 211 -32.11 8.96 24.80
C ASN A 211 -30.76 9.50 25.28
N LYS A 212 -29.90 10.00 24.38
CA LYS A 212 -28.53 10.48 24.68
C LYS A 212 -27.66 9.47 25.44
N LEU A 213 -27.77 8.19 25.08
CA LEU A 213 -27.04 7.07 25.67
C LEU A 213 -25.78 6.69 24.87
N PRO A 214 -24.86 5.89 25.44
CA PRO A 214 -23.72 5.35 24.71
C PRO A 214 -24.17 4.44 23.55
N THR A 215 -23.52 4.61 22.40
CA THR A 215 -23.73 3.77 21.22
C THR A 215 -23.25 2.34 21.45
N SER A 216 -23.75 1.42 20.65
CA SER A 216 -23.36 0.02 20.56
C SER A 216 -21.84 -0.15 20.39
N SER A 217 -21.19 0.77 19.68
CA SER A 217 -19.73 0.82 19.54
C SER A 217 -18.99 1.09 20.85
N THR A 218 -19.59 1.86 21.78
CA THR A 218 -19.02 2.10 23.11
C THR A 218 -19.06 0.82 23.95
N PHE A 219 -20.17 0.08 23.89
CA PHE A 219 -20.29 -1.24 24.51
C PHE A 219 -19.34 -2.26 23.87
N PHE A 220 -19.25 -2.29 22.53
CA PHE A 220 -18.33 -3.15 21.81
C PHE A 220 -16.88 -2.93 22.25
N ASN A 221 -16.43 -1.67 22.34
CA ASN A 221 -15.06 -1.34 22.74
C ASN A 221 -14.76 -1.71 24.20
N CYS A 222 -15.76 -1.73 25.09
CA CYS A 222 -15.56 -2.08 26.49
C CYS A 222 -15.65 -3.59 26.76
N PHE A 223 -16.57 -4.30 26.11
CA PHE A 223 -16.86 -5.72 26.36
C PHE A 223 -16.30 -6.66 25.26
N GLY A 224 -15.68 -6.09 24.22
CA GLY A 224 -15.08 -6.77 23.08
C GLY A 224 -16.08 -7.19 22.00
N SER A 225 -17.35 -7.44 22.33
CA SER A 225 -18.42 -7.65 21.35
C SER A 225 -19.80 -7.33 21.90
N TRP A 226 -20.75 -7.02 21.01
CA TRP A 226 -22.16 -6.79 21.38
C TRP A 226 -22.79 -8.01 22.07
N ARG A 227 -22.47 -9.22 21.59
CA ARG A 227 -22.93 -10.47 22.20
C ARG A 227 -22.36 -10.67 23.61
N LYS A 228 -21.07 -10.37 23.80
CA LYS A 228 -20.43 -10.41 25.13
C LYS A 228 -21.03 -9.37 26.07
N ALA A 229 -21.33 -8.17 25.59
CA ALA A 229 -22.02 -7.15 26.37
C ALA A 229 -23.40 -7.65 26.87
N LYS A 230 -24.22 -8.23 25.98
CA LYS A 230 -25.52 -8.81 26.36
C LYS A 230 -25.39 -9.96 27.36
N GLN A 231 -24.43 -10.86 27.14
CA GLN A 231 -24.17 -11.96 28.06
C GLN A 231 -23.75 -11.44 29.44
N TYR A 232 -22.91 -10.41 29.47
CA TYR A 232 -22.46 -9.79 30.71
C TYR A 232 -23.63 -9.16 31.47
N VAL A 233 -24.55 -8.49 30.77
CA VAL A 233 -25.79 -7.95 31.37
C VAL A 233 -26.65 -9.08 31.96
N ARG A 234 -26.90 -10.16 31.21
CA ARG A 234 -27.67 -11.32 31.67
C ARG A 234 -27.09 -12.02 32.91
N LEU A 235 -25.77 -11.97 33.09
CA LEU A 235 -25.09 -12.55 34.24
C LEU A 235 -25.10 -11.63 35.49
N ASN A 236 -25.50 -10.35 35.32
CA ASN A 236 -25.51 -9.34 36.37
C ASN A 236 -26.91 -8.71 36.54
N MET A 237 -27.96 -9.36 36.00
CA MET A 237 -29.36 -9.14 36.37
C MET A 237 -29.64 -9.87 37.68
#